data_AF-A0A957NYQ5-F1
#
_entry.id   AF-A0A957NYQ5-F1
#
_cell.length_a   1.000
_cell.length_b   1.000
_cell.length_c   1.000
_cell.angle_alpha   90.00
_cell.angle_beta   90.00
_cell.angle_gamma   90.00
#
_symmetry.space_group_name_H-M   'P 1'
#
loop_
_entity.id
_entity.type
_entity.pdbx_description
1 polymer ?
#
loop_
_entity_poly.entity_id
_entity_poly.type
_entity_poly.pdbx_seq_one_letter_code
_entity_poly.pdbx_strand_id
1 'polypeptide(L)' 'GQLQHAQVQSHLGGLCRIRSRAPITVQLNGMAVELGRPETDVVEFATTAGDTYVVTAGKSANV' A
#
# COMPACT_ATOMS: atom_id res chain seq x y z
N GLY A 1 -7.06 3.32 -17.52
CA GLY A 1 -7.17 3.88 -16.16
C GLY A 1 -6.12 3.23 -15.29
N GLN A 2 -5.41 4.00 -14.48
CA GLN A 2 -4.42 3.51 -13.52
C GLN A 2 -4.71 4.12 -12.15
N LEU A 3 -4.31 3.43 -11.08
CA LEU A 3 -4.41 3.96 -9.73
C LEU A 3 -3.61 5.26 -9.64
N GLN A 4 -4.21 6.29 -9.05
CA GLN A 4 -3.51 7.55 -8.74
C GLN A 4 -3.40 7.71 -7.23
N HIS A 5 -4.53 7.56 -6.55
CA HIS A 5 -4.67 7.71 -5.11
C HIS A 5 -5.82 6.84 -4.60
N ALA A 6 -5.63 6.19 -3.46
CA ALA A 6 -6.64 5.47 -2.71
C ALA A 6 -6.35 5.55 -1.20
N GLN A 7 -7.34 5.23 -0.37
CA GLN A 7 -7.19 5.15 1.08
C GLN A 7 -7.70 3.80 1.59
N VAL A 8 -6.97 3.23 2.54
CA VAL A 8 -7.35 2.01 3.23
C VAL A 8 -7.48 2.33 4.71
N GLN A 9 -8.69 2.24 5.25
CA GLN A 9 -8.93 2.35 6.69
C GLN A 9 -8.97 0.96 7.30
N SER A 10 -8.04 0.67 8.22
CA SER A 10 -8.03 -0.60 8.94
C SER A 10 -8.85 -0.48 10.21
N HIS A 11 -9.98 -1.20 10.30
CA HIS A 11 -10.83 -1.16 11.49
C HIS A 11 -10.37 -2.15 12.58
N LEU A 12 -9.63 -3.19 12.21
CA LEU A 12 -9.25 -4.29 13.10
C LEU A 12 -7.72 -4.45 13.24
N GLY A 13 -6.92 -3.78 12.41
CA GLY A 13 -5.49 -4.04 12.31
C GLY A 13 -5.17 -5.35 11.61
N GLY A 14 -3.92 -5.80 11.74
CA GLY A 14 -3.43 -7.04 11.15
C GLY A 14 -2.80 -6.85 9.77
N LEU A 15 -2.64 -7.94 9.02
CA LEU A 15 -1.96 -7.92 7.73
C LEU A 15 -2.90 -7.47 6.60
N CYS A 16 -2.56 -6.37 5.94
CA CYS A 16 -3.25 -5.91 4.74
C CYS A 16 -2.50 -6.38 3.49
N ARG A 17 -3.23 -6.88 2.49
CA ARG A 17 -2.70 -7.25 1.17
C ARG A 17 -3.41 -6.45 0.10
N ILE A 18 -2.63 -5.79 -0.75
CA ILE A 18 -3.16 -5.03 -1.89
C ILE A 18 -2.58 -5.62 -3.16
N ARG A 19 -3.47 -6.02 -4.08
CA ARG A 19 -3.08 -6.43 -5.44
C ARG A 19 -3.18 -5.23 -6.39
N SER A 20 -2.09 -4.93 -7.10
CA SER A 20 -2.03 -3.85 -8.09
C SER A 20 -1.09 -4.23 -9.24
N ARG A 21 -1.53 -3.97 -10.47
CA ARG A 21 -0.70 -4.14 -11.69
C ARG A 21 0.37 -3.07 -11.85
N ALA A 22 0.21 -1.93 -11.18
CA ALA A 22 1.21 -0.88 -11.13
C ALA A 22 1.93 -0.93 -9.78
N PRO A 23 3.23 -0.58 -9.71
CA PRO A 23 3.90 -0.36 -8.44
C PRO A 23 3.12 0.64 -7.58
N ILE A 24 3.01 0.37 -6.29
CA ILE A 24 2.35 1.27 -5.34
C ILE A 24 3.26 1.56 -4.15
N THR A 25 3.03 2.71 -3.54
CA THR A 25 3.59 3.11 -2.25
C THR A 25 2.45 3.22 -1.26
N VAL A 26 2.70 2.84 -0.01
CA VAL A 26 1.75 3.00 1.10
C VAL A 26 2.36 3.92 2.13
N GLN A 27 1.56 4.87 2.63
CA GLN A 27 1.97 5.83 3.65
C GLN A 27 0.98 5.86 4.81
N LEU A 28 1.49 6.06 6.02
CA LEU A 28 0.72 6.37 7.22
C LEU A 28 1.21 7.73 7.74
N ASN A 29 0.30 8.69 7.89
CA ASN A 29 0.64 10.05 8.33
C ASN A 29 1.80 10.69 7.54
N GLY A 30 1.84 10.44 6.23
CA GLY A 30 2.88 10.93 5.32
C GLY A 30 4.19 10.15 5.34
N MET A 31 4.37 9.19 6.24
CA MET A 31 5.57 8.35 6.32
C MET A 31 5.37 7.05 5.52
N ALA A 32 6.38 6.65 4.75
CA ALA A 32 6.34 5.40 4.00
C ALA A 32 6.27 4.20 4.95
N VAL A 33 5.34 3.29 4.69
CA VAL A 33 5.19 2.02 5.40
C VAL A 33 6.07 0.98 4.73
N GLU A 34 6.70 0.12 5.53
CA GLU A 34 7.47 -1.02 5.02
C GLU A 34 6.54 -2.03 4.34
N LEU A 35 6.89 -2.43 3.12
CA LEU A 35 6.10 -3.34 2.29
C LEU A 35 6.83 -4.66 2.09
N GLY A 36 6.15 -5.76 2.38
CA GLY A 36 6.47 -7.08 1.87
C GLY A 36 5.90 -7.28 0.46
N ARG A 37 6.52 -8.15 -0.33
CA ARG A 37 6.04 -8.56 -1.67
C ARG A 37 5.99 -10.08 -1.78
N PRO A 38 4.90 -10.72 -1.35
CA PRO A 38 4.74 -12.17 -1.46
C PRO A 38 4.56 -12.64 -2.92
N GLU A 39 4.06 -11.76 -3.79
CA GLU A 39 3.90 -11.99 -5.24
C GLU A 39 4.27 -10.70 -6.00
N THR A 40 4.52 -10.79 -7.31
CA THR A 40 4.91 -9.64 -8.16
C THR A 40 3.93 -8.46 -8.05
N ASP A 41 2.63 -8.77 -8.12
CA ASP A 41 1.55 -7.77 -8.16
C ASP A 41 0.86 -7.60 -6.80
N VAL A 42 1.41 -8.16 -5.72
CA VAL A 42 0.83 -8.08 -4.37
C VAL A 42 1.83 -7.46 -3.42
N VAL A 43 1.42 -6.40 -2.73
CA VAL A 43 2.14 -5.87 -1.57
C VAL A 43 1.40 -6.25 -0.31
N GLU A 44 2.14 -6.45 0.77
CA GLU A 44 1.58 -6.68 2.10
C GLU A 44 2.27 -5.80 3.15
N PHE A 45 1.50 -5.36 4.15
CA PHE A 45 2.00 -4.55 5.25
C PHE A 45 1.15 -4.73 6.50
N ALA A 46 1.78 -4.53 7.67
CA ALA A 46 1.07 -4.54 8.94
C ALA A 46 0.24 -3.27 9.09
N THR A 47 -0.97 -3.43 9.62
CA THR A 47 -1.89 -2.32 9.93
C THR A 47 -2.27 -2.31 11.40
N THR A 48 -2.54 -1.12 11.92
CA THR A 48 -3.10 -0.91 13.25
C THR A 48 -4.58 -0.57 13.13
N ALA A 49 -5.40 -1.03 14.07
CA ALA A 49 -6.81 -0.68 14.13
C ALA A 49 -6.98 0.84 14.31
N GLY A 50 -7.86 1.44 13.51
CA GLY A 50 -8.14 2.88 13.49
C GLY A 50 -7.31 3.68 12.48
N ASP A 51 -6.17 3.15 12.03
CA ASP A 51 -5.29 3.88 11.12
C ASP A 51 -5.82 3.91 9.68
N THR A 52 -5.54 5.02 9.00
CA THR A 52 -5.82 5.21 7.57
C THR A 52 -4.52 5.34 6.79
N TYR A 53 -4.38 4.48 5.79
CA TYR A 53 -3.21 4.38 4.95
C TYR A 53 -3.51 4.98 3.58
N VAL A 54 -2.59 5.81 3.08
CA VAL A 54 -2.67 6.39 1.75
C VAL A 54 -1.90 5.50 0.78
N VAL A 55 -2.56 5.09 -0.28
CA VAL A 55 -2.00 4.27 -1.34
C VAL A 55 -1.87 5.12 -2.60
N THR A 56 -0.66 5.27 -3.11
CA THR A 56 -0.38 6.02 -4.34
C THR A 56 0.32 5.14 -5.34
N ALA A 57 0.21 5.48 -6.63
CA ALA A 57 1.08 4.86 -7.63
C ALA A 57 2.54 5.19 -7.30
N GLY A 58 3.34 4.15 -7.13
CA GLY A 58 4.79 4.28 -7.05
C GLY A 58 5.34 4.59 -8.43
N LYS A 59 6.39 5.41 -8.50
CA LYS A 59 7.19 5.51 -9.74
C LYS A 59 7.80 4.13 -10.01
N SER A 60 7.50 3.55 -11.16
CA SER A 60 8.36 2.49 -11.71
C SER A 60 9.77 3.07 -11.82
N ALA A 61 10.74 2.46 -11.14
CA ALA A 61 12.13 2.73 -11.46
C ALA A 61 12.34 2.23 -12.90
N ASN A 62 12.50 3.17 -13.84
CA ASN A 62 13.00 2.83 -15.16
C ASN A 62 14.44 2.37 -14.95
N VAL A 63 14.68 1.08 -15.16
CA VAL A 63 16.01 0.50 -15.35
C VAL A 63 16.44 0.71 -16.80
#